data_AF-A0A0U5IHM7-F1
#
_entry.id   AF-A0A0U5IHM7-F1
#
_cell.length_a   1.000
_cell.length_b   1.000
_cell.length_c   1.000
_cell.angle_alpha   90.00
_cell.angle_beta   90.00
_cell.angle_gamma   90.00
#
_symmetry.space_group_name_H-M   'P 1'
#
loop_
_entity.id
_entity.type
_entity.pdbx_description
1 polymer ?
#
loop_
_entity_poly.entity_id
_entity_poly.type
_entity_poly.pdbx_seq_one_letter_code
_entity_poly.pdbx_strand_id
1 'polypeptide(L)'
;MTQVTATASQPSIEQVEEMVIRALRLEEVGITRIDPNDTLFGSGLGLDSIDALELALAVSKEYGVTISSDDPNVQQIFASLENLATYIQTRRREA
;
A
#
# COMPACT_ATOMS: atom_id res chain seq x y z
N MET A 1 12.26 -2.99 33.74
CA MET A 1 12.69 -3.57 32.45
C MET A 1 11.60 -3.25 31.43
N THR A 2 12.04 -2.69 30.31
CA THR A 2 11.31 -2.41 29.06
C THR A 2 10.30 -1.25 29.09
N GLN A 3 10.77 -0.14 28.51
CA GLN A 3 10.04 1.07 28.19
C GLN A 3 8.88 0.76 27.22
N VAL A 4 7.68 1.22 27.54
CA VAL A 4 6.56 1.35 26.61
C VAL A 4 6.84 2.59 25.77
N THR A 5 7.44 2.43 24.59
CA THR A 5 7.50 3.52 23.60
C THR A 5 6.21 3.51 22.79
N ALA A 6 5.48 4.63 22.88
CA ALA A 6 4.20 4.88 22.23
C ALA A 6 4.12 4.38 20.77
N THR A 7 3.17 3.51 20.45
CA THR A 7 2.89 3.11 19.06
C THR A 7 1.94 4.15 18.45
N ALA A 8 2.49 5.22 17.89
CA ALA A 8 1.72 6.16 17.09
C ALA A 8 1.36 5.51 15.72
N SER A 9 0.13 5.02 15.60
CA SER A 9 -0.67 4.99 14.35
C SER A 9 -0.04 4.45 13.06
N GLN A 10 0.66 3.31 13.12
CA GLN A 10 1.06 2.55 11.91
C GLN A 10 -0.20 1.97 11.24
N PRO A 11 -0.36 2.08 9.91
CA PRO A 11 -1.46 1.42 9.23
C PRO A 11 -1.31 -0.10 9.29
N SER A 12 -2.35 -0.80 9.73
CA SER A 12 -2.39 -2.26 9.63
C SER A 12 -2.50 -2.71 8.17
N ILE A 13 -2.15 -3.97 7.89
CA ILE A 13 -2.32 -4.56 6.55
C ILE A 13 -3.77 -4.42 6.07
N GLU A 14 -4.74 -4.63 6.96
CA GLU A 14 -6.17 -4.48 6.67
C GLU A 14 -6.53 -3.06 6.24
N GLN A 15 -5.96 -2.03 6.88
CA GLN A 15 -6.22 -0.64 6.48
C GLN A 15 -5.63 -0.32 5.09
N VAL A 16 -4.48 -0.89 4.77
CA VAL A 16 -3.87 -0.73 3.43
C VAL A 16 -4.68 -1.52 2.40
N GLU A 17 -5.15 -2.72 2.72
CA GLU A 17 -6.04 -3.53 1.88
C GLU A 17 -7.33 -2.78 1.54
N GLU A 18 -8.03 -2.28 2.55
CA GLU A 18 -9.25 -1.50 2.34
C GLU A 18 -8.99 -0.23 1.51
N MET A 19 -7.87 0.45 1.74
CA MET A 19 -7.47 1.60 0.93
C MET A 19 -7.26 1.18 -0.53
N VAL A 20 -6.54 0.08 -0.80
CA VAL A 20 -6.31 -0.43 -2.16
C VAL A 20 -7.64 -0.76 -2.85
N ILE A 21 -8.51 -1.51 -2.16
CA ILE A 21 -9.82 -1.92 -2.68
C ILE A 21 -10.68 -0.70 -3.04
N ARG A 22 -10.72 0.31 -2.16
CA ARG A 22 -11.47 1.56 -2.41
C ARG A 22 -10.84 2.40 -3.50
N ALA A 23 -9.52 2.57 -3.50
CA ALA A 23 -8.80 3.41 -4.44
C ALA A 23 -8.96 2.90 -5.88
N LEU A 24 -8.89 1.58 -6.07
CA LEU A 24 -8.94 0.92 -7.37
C LEU A 24 -10.34 0.35 -7.70
N ARG A 25 -11.35 0.67 -6.87
CA ARG A 25 -12.75 0.24 -7.06
C ARG A 25 -12.91 -1.27 -7.26
N LEU A 26 -12.10 -2.05 -6.57
CA LEU A 26 -12.06 -3.51 -6.72
C LEU A 26 -13.37 -4.19 -6.31
N GLU A 27 -14.18 -3.52 -5.49
CA GLU A 27 -15.54 -3.97 -5.13
C GLU A 27 -16.46 -4.05 -6.36
N GLU A 28 -16.27 -3.19 -7.37
CA GLU A 28 -17.08 -3.20 -8.60
C GLU A 28 -16.84 -4.46 -9.45
N VAL A 29 -15.68 -5.09 -9.29
CA VAL A 29 -15.31 -6.36 -9.93
C VAL A 29 -15.40 -7.56 -8.99
N GLY A 30 -15.94 -7.37 -7.78
CA GLY A 30 -16.20 -8.43 -6.79
C GLY A 30 -15.00 -8.83 -5.92
N ILE A 31 -13.90 -8.07 -5.96
CA ILE A 31 -12.72 -8.30 -5.12
C ILE A 31 -12.89 -7.48 -3.84
N THR A 32 -13.15 -8.17 -2.73
CA THR A 32 -13.33 -7.55 -1.39
C THR A 32 -12.25 -7.98 -0.40
N ARG A 33 -11.26 -8.76 -0.86
CA ARG A 33 -10.13 -9.24 -0.08
C ARG A 33 -8.95 -9.52 -0.99
N ILE A 34 -7.76 -9.24 -0.52
CA ILE A 34 -6.48 -9.44 -1.22
C ILE A 34 -5.53 -10.16 -0.25
N ASP A 35 -4.85 -11.21 -0.71
CA ASP A 35 -3.81 -11.83 0.10
C ASP A 35 -2.63 -10.85 0.26
N PRO A 36 -2.14 -10.58 1.48
CA PRO A 36 -1.03 -9.66 1.71
C PRO A 36 0.26 -10.01 0.97
N ASN A 37 0.45 -11.30 0.65
CA ASN A 37 1.64 -11.83 0.00
C ASN A 37 1.47 -12.00 -1.52
N ASP A 38 0.24 -11.85 -2.03
CA ASP A 38 -0.02 -11.99 -3.46
C ASP A 38 0.55 -10.81 -4.24
N THR A 39 0.82 -11.08 -5.52
CA THR A 39 1.31 -10.05 -6.43
C THR A 39 0.18 -9.10 -6.78
N LEU A 40 0.34 -7.80 -6.49
CA LEU A 40 -0.69 -6.80 -6.79
C LEU A 40 -0.81 -6.51 -8.29
N PHE A 41 0.33 -6.34 -8.97
CA PHE A 41 0.39 -5.98 -10.39
C PHE A 41 0.81 -7.14 -11.27
N GLY A 42 0.25 -7.19 -12.49
CA GLY A 42 0.50 -8.27 -13.44
C GLY A 42 -0.51 -9.42 -13.29
N SER A 43 -0.03 -10.67 -13.28
CA SER A 43 -0.89 -11.87 -13.24
C SER A 43 -1.38 -12.15 -11.82
N GLY A 44 -2.51 -11.55 -11.47
CA GLY A 44 -3.19 -11.65 -10.18
C GLY A 44 -4.50 -10.87 -10.22
N LEU A 45 -4.52 -9.69 -9.59
CA LEU A 45 -5.67 -8.77 -9.54
C LEU A 45 -5.98 -8.08 -10.88
N GLY A 46 -5.12 -8.23 -11.89
CA GLY A 46 -5.30 -7.61 -13.21
C GLY A 46 -4.96 -6.12 -13.24
N LEU A 47 -4.27 -5.62 -12.20
CA LEU A 47 -3.87 -4.22 -12.11
C LEU A 47 -2.78 -3.87 -13.11
N ASP A 48 -2.90 -2.69 -13.71
CA ASP A 48 -1.95 -2.16 -14.69
C ASP A 48 -1.15 -0.95 -14.16
N SER A 49 -0.34 -0.34 -15.03
CA SER A 49 0.51 0.80 -14.64
C SER A 49 -0.28 2.07 -14.28
N ILE A 50 -1.53 2.21 -14.73
CA ILE A 50 -2.41 3.33 -14.40
C ILE A 50 -2.92 3.16 -12.97
N ASP A 51 -3.32 1.94 -12.60
CA ASP A 51 -3.74 1.61 -11.23
C ASP A 51 -2.62 1.90 -10.21
N ALA A 52 -1.36 1.67 -10.58
CA ALA A 52 -0.22 2.00 -9.72
C ALA A 52 -0.12 3.51 -9.42
N LEU A 53 -0.46 4.36 -10.38
CA LEU A 53 -0.48 5.81 -10.21
C LEU A 53 -1.64 6.26 -9.31
N GLU A 54 -2.83 5.66 -9.49
CA GLU A 54 -3.98 5.92 -8.63
C GLU A 54 -3.69 5.50 -7.19
N LEU A 55 -3.06 4.34 -7.00
CA LEU A 55 -2.66 3.83 -5.70
C LEU A 55 -1.57 4.72 -5.05
N ALA A 56 -0.56 5.16 -5.80
CA ALA A 56 0.45 6.11 -5.33
C ALA A 56 -0.19 7.42 -4.83
N LEU A 57 -1.18 7.93 -5.56
CA LEU A 57 -1.92 9.13 -5.20
C LEU A 57 -2.79 8.92 -3.95
N ALA A 58 -3.44 7.76 -3.83
CA ALA A 58 -4.23 7.40 -2.64
C ALA A 58 -3.34 7.35 -1.40
N VAL A 59 -2.18 6.71 -1.48
CA VAL A 59 -1.19 6.66 -0.38
C VAL A 59 -0.71 8.06 0.01
N SER A 60 -0.43 8.93 -0.96
CA SER A 60 -0.04 10.31 -0.70
C SER A 60 -1.13 11.09 0.04
N LYS A 61 -2.40 10.93 -0.37
CA LYS A 61 -3.53 11.62 0.25
C LYS A 61 -3.86 11.12 1.66
N GLU A 62 -3.83 9.80 1.87
CA GLU A 62 -4.27 9.19 3.14
C GLU A 62 -3.15 9.13 4.19
N TYR A 63 -1.90 8.93 3.74
CA TYR A 63 -0.77 8.71 4.63
C TYR A 63 0.31 9.79 4.57
N GLY A 64 0.19 10.77 3.67
CA GLY A 64 1.21 11.81 3.48
C GLY A 64 2.53 11.28 2.92
N VAL A 65 2.52 10.06 2.36
CA VAL A 65 3.71 9.39 1.82
C VAL A 65 3.71 9.47 0.30
N THR A 66 4.75 10.06 -0.26
CA THR A 66 4.91 10.14 -1.73
C THR A 66 5.70 8.93 -2.23
N ILE A 67 5.14 8.23 -3.20
CA ILE A 67 5.82 7.16 -3.95
C ILE A 67 6.16 7.74 -5.33
N SER A 68 7.44 7.89 -5.65
CA SER A 68 7.88 8.38 -6.96
C SER A 68 8.03 7.23 -7.94
N SER A 69 7.64 7.43 -9.21
CA SER A 69 7.91 6.48 -10.30
C SER A 69 9.41 6.31 -10.57
N ASP A 70 10.21 7.30 -10.18
CA ASP A 70 11.67 7.26 -10.31
C ASP A 70 12.36 6.57 -9.11
N ASP A 71 11.59 6.12 -8.09
CA ASP A 71 12.15 5.36 -6.97
C ASP A 71 12.66 4.00 -7.52
N PRO A 72 13.95 3.65 -7.35
CA PRO A 72 14.48 2.38 -7.84
C PRO A 72 13.76 1.17 -7.24
N ASN A 73 13.08 1.34 -6.11
CA ASN A 73 12.33 0.30 -5.44
C ASN A 73 10.83 0.30 -5.80
N VAL A 74 10.37 1.16 -6.72
CA VAL A 74 8.93 1.29 -7.05
C VAL A 74 8.28 -0.05 -7.38
N GLN A 75 8.98 -0.92 -8.11
CA GLN A 75 8.49 -2.26 -8.40
C GLN A 75 8.37 -3.15 -7.16
N GLN A 76 9.31 -3.06 -6.22
CA GLN A 76 9.21 -3.80 -4.96
C GLN A 76 8.13 -3.24 -4.04
N ILE A 77 7.97 -1.92 -3.99
CA ILE A 77 6.95 -1.24 -3.18
C ILE A 77 5.54 -1.72 -3.59
N PHE A 78 5.29 -1.81 -4.90
CA PHE A 78 4.02 -2.27 -5.45
C PHE A 78 3.92 -3.78 -5.63
N ALA A 79 4.94 -4.57 -5.26
CA ALA A 79 4.92 -6.01 -5.50
C ALA A 79 3.78 -6.71 -4.76
N SER A 80 3.56 -6.36 -3.49
CA SER A 80 2.55 -6.98 -2.62
C SER A 80 1.97 -5.95 -1.64
N LEU A 81 0.84 -6.30 -1.03
CA LEU A 81 0.21 -5.49 0.02
C LEU A 81 1.13 -5.32 1.24
N GLU A 82 1.86 -6.38 1.61
CA GLU A 82 2.83 -6.34 2.69
C GLU A 82 3.97 -5.35 2.41
N ASN A 83 4.49 -5.34 1.18
CA ASN A 83 5.57 -4.42 0.80
C ASN A 83 5.09 -2.96 0.83
N LEU A 84 3.88 -2.71 0.32
CA LEU A 84 3.29 -1.38 0.34
C LEU A 84 3.08 -0.89 1.77
N ALA A 85 2.50 -1.72 2.63
CA ALA A 85 2.29 -1.40 4.04
C ALA A 85 3.62 -1.13 4.76
N THR A 86 4.65 -1.94 4.48
CA THR A 86 5.99 -1.77 5.06
C THR A 86 6.65 -0.46 4.61
N TYR A 87 6.49 -0.09 3.34
CA TYR A 87 7.00 1.16 2.80
C TYR A 87 6.35 2.37 3.48
N ILE A 88 5.01 2.38 3.57
CA ILE A 88 4.24 3.45 4.21
C ILE A 88 4.67 3.61 5.67
N GLN A 89 4.77 2.51 6.40
CA GLN A 89 5.20 2.51 7.81
C GLN A 89 6.63 3.03 7.98
N THR A 90 7.53 2.70 7.07
CA THR A 90 8.92 3.16 7.13
C THR A 90 9.00 4.66 6.87
N ARG A 91 8.37 5.15 5.80
CA ARG A 91 8.36 6.58 5.45
C ARG A 91 7.72 7.45 6.52
N ARG A 92 6.64 6.98 7.16
CA ARG A 92 5.97 7.73 8.26
C ARG A 92 6.79 7.79 9.55
N ARG A 93 7.79 6.94 9.73
CA ARG A 93 8.73 7.01 10.87
C ARG A 93 9.92 7.94 10.59
N GLU A 94 10.20 8.22 9.33
CA GLU A 94 11.27 9.13 8.88
C GLU A 94 10.82 10.60 8.85
N ALA A 95 9.50 10.85 8.84
CA ALA A 95 8.88 12.17 8.85
C ALA A 95 8.58 12.66 10.27
#